data_AF-A0A9P1G0F3-F1
#
_entry.id   AF-A0A9P1G0F3-F1
#
_cell.length_a   1.000
_cell.length_b   1.000
_cell.length_c   1.000
_cell.angle_alpha   90.00
_cell.angle_beta   90.00
_cell.angle_gamma   90.00
#
_symmetry.space_group_name_H-M   'P 1'
#
loop_
_entity.id
_entity.type
_entity.pdbx_description
1 polymer ?
#
loop_
_entity_poly.entity_id
_entity_poly.type
_entity_poly.pdbx_seq_one_letter_code
_entity_poly.pdbx_strand_id
1 'polypeptide(L)'
;MASASAASASAPELTSGDRSADADVTSSDLALRGFVAGDTVVAARDLRVRGKVVVRQGGSGYVIGPAASSGRICVQFEQREDQSENRLNCLPDELRHTLAGGFLAGTRVRLHHALETQRGVLPAGCCGVVIGPARDPLFQRILVRFAGDQVEEVVCDPGDVEANIPGNFRRGNAVIATRDLRVGGQVVVREGVLGTVVGPSHSDAQHRVTVSFSHREDSSRNRLNCVVNEIKLYVAGNLEVGARVQATRPISYDRLQPVVPGAVGTVLGPALEEPLQRIVVRWDGARPVEREAQADDVRLMIAGGFKRGETVLAAKDLRVKGIIVVKQNVLGTVVGQSATDPAGRVTVAFARREDGRSNNLNVVPAEIQHMPCTGGLVPGDRVAALRQLLVVPKGAQGIVVGPSCSQSSRVAVRFQAVEDSREGDTVSSCEEVVLHVEPEDLKVLNAVAEDVDDAEKPEKEDDTEDSGPALAGGYNRGDAVTASRDLRVGGKVVVRANILGTVVGPSTQDPWKRITVAFSWREDGKSNNLNVIASEIRRVDAPTCAETGEICAICLAELAAQNEEGICRMPCGHLLHKSCVTAYLNHQTSATPCRPAAGVPVPLKPAQCPVCRKEVLP
;
A
#
# COMPACT_ATOMS: atom_id res chain seq x y z
N MET A 1 -34.16 67.37 -12.94
CA MET A 1 -35.49 67.50 -12.32
C MET A 1 -36.28 68.55 -13.07
N ALA A 2 -37.25 68.13 -13.88
CA ALA A 2 -38.47 68.86 -14.27
C ALA A 2 -39.09 68.07 -15.43
N SER A 3 -40.13 67.32 -15.08
CA SER A 3 -41.01 66.54 -15.94
C SER A 3 -42.02 67.44 -16.66
N ALA A 4 -42.35 67.13 -17.92
CA ALA A 4 -43.71 67.31 -18.45
C ALA A 4 -43.93 66.45 -19.71
N SER A 5 -45.01 65.68 -19.65
CA SER A 5 -45.66 64.81 -20.65
C SER A 5 -46.36 65.61 -21.77
N ALA A 6 -46.22 65.24 -23.05
CA ALA A 6 -47.08 64.38 -23.87
C ALA A 6 -48.25 65.07 -24.61
N ALA A 7 -48.30 64.92 -25.95
CA ALA A 7 -49.50 64.60 -26.75
C ALA A 7 -49.18 64.40 -28.27
N SER A 8 -49.56 63.21 -28.80
CA SER A 8 -50.18 62.85 -30.11
C SER A 8 -49.88 63.65 -31.39
N ALA A 9 -49.88 63.14 -32.63
CA ALA A 9 -50.03 61.84 -33.29
C ALA A 9 -49.85 62.08 -34.81
N SER A 10 -49.39 61.07 -35.57
CA SER A 10 -49.92 60.59 -36.87
C SER A 10 -48.84 59.84 -37.67
N ALA A 11 -49.18 58.60 -38.05
CA ALA A 11 -48.42 57.70 -38.92
C ALA A 11 -48.62 58.06 -40.40
N PRO A 12 -47.84 57.46 -41.33
CA PRO A 12 -48.47 56.41 -42.13
C PRO A 12 -47.59 55.18 -42.46
N GLU A 13 -48.30 54.05 -42.42
CA GLU A 13 -48.36 52.91 -43.36
C GLU A 13 -47.09 52.26 -43.94
N LEU A 14 -46.90 51.03 -43.46
CA LEU A 14 -46.19 49.91 -44.06
C LEU A 14 -46.87 49.45 -45.36
N THR A 15 -46.06 49.20 -46.39
CA THR A 15 -46.40 48.25 -47.46
C THR A 15 -45.37 47.13 -47.50
N SER A 16 -45.88 45.92 -47.31
CA SER A 16 -45.18 44.64 -47.38
C SER A 16 -44.90 44.27 -48.84
N GLY A 17 -43.61 44.16 -49.18
CA GLY A 17 -43.12 43.67 -50.46
C GLY A 17 -42.56 42.26 -50.31
N ASP A 18 -43.42 41.29 -50.62
CA ASP A 18 -43.16 39.86 -50.72
C ASP A 18 -42.14 39.56 -51.84
N ARG A 19 -41.03 38.89 -51.51
CA ARG A 19 -40.16 38.19 -52.47
C ARG A 19 -39.57 36.95 -51.79
N SER A 20 -40.34 35.87 -51.86
CA SER A 20 -39.82 34.51 -51.84
C SER A 20 -38.82 34.32 -52.98
N ALA A 21 -37.55 34.18 -52.63
CA ALA A 21 -36.54 33.58 -53.49
C ALA A 21 -36.31 32.17 -52.96
N ASP A 22 -37.15 31.23 -53.42
CA ASP A 22 -36.83 29.82 -53.43
C ASP A 22 -35.64 29.64 -54.39
N ALA A 23 -34.44 29.80 -53.82
CA ALA A 23 -33.22 29.33 -54.45
C ALA A 23 -33.19 27.81 -54.23
N ASP A 24 -33.58 27.11 -55.29
CA ASP A 24 -33.34 25.69 -55.50
C ASP A 24 -31.82 25.45 -55.47
N VAL A 25 -31.28 25.26 -54.26
CA VAL A 25 -29.89 24.89 -54.02
C VAL A 25 -29.74 23.44 -54.48
N THR A 26 -29.41 23.30 -55.76
CA THR A 26 -29.01 22.03 -56.35
C THR A 26 -27.95 21.35 -55.46
N SER A 27 -28.29 20.12 -55.05
CA SER A 27 -27.58 19.14 -54.20
C SER A 27 -26.21 18.69 -54.76
N SER A 28 -25.44 19.58 -55.40
CA SER A 28 -24.28 19.21 -56.22
C SER A 28 -23.03 20.06 -56.02
N ASP A 29 -22.95 20.87 -54.97
CA ASP A 29 -21.66 21.37 -54.47
C ASP A 29 -20.99 20.30 -53.60
N LEU A 30 -20.43 19.32 -54.30
CA LEU A 30 -19.29 18.48 -53.93
C LEU A 30 -18.91 18.60 -52.45
N ALA A 31 -19.46 17.71 -51.61
CA ALA A 31 -18.98 17.44 -50.26
C ALA A 31 -17.45 17.44 -50.29
N LEU A 32 -16.85 18.51 -49.76
CA LEU A 32 -15.43 18.83 -49.92
C LEU A 32 -14.60 17.72 -49.26
N ARG A 33 -14.29 16.68 -50.05
CA ARG A 33 -13.71 15.41 -49.60
C ARG A 33 -14.48 14.72 -48.46
N GLY A 34 -15.81 14.81 -48.47
CA GLY A 34 -16.67 14.04 -47.57
C GLY A 34 -17.01 14.70 -46.23
N PHE A 35 -16.63 15.96 -46.01
CA PHE A 35 -17.06 16.73 -44.83
C PHE A 35 -18.34 17.52 -45.12
N VAL A 36 -19.33 17.40 -44.23
CA VAL A 36 -20.63 18.09 -44.30
C VAL A 36 -20.78 19.03 -43.10
N ALA A 37 -21.52 20.12 -43.27
CA ALA A 37 -21.87 21.01 -42.16
C ALA A 37 -22.54 20.22 -41.02
N GLY A 38 -22.04 20.38 -39.80
CA GLY A 38 -22.43 19.62 -38.62
C GLY A 38 -21.50 18.46 -38.27
N ASP A 39 -20.61 18.04 -39.17
CA ASP A 39 -19.67 16.94 -38.89
C ASP A 39 -18.74 17.32 -37.73
N THR A 40 -18.57 16.39 -36.80
CA THR A 40 -17.54 16.52 -35.75
C THR A 40 -16.19 16.09 -36.33
N VAL A 41 -15.18 16.92 -36.13
CA VAL A 41 -13.83 16.72 -36.66
C VAL A 41 -12.77 16.95 -35.59
N VAL A 42 -11.58 16.41 -35.81
CA VAL A 42 -10.38 16.77 -35.06
C VAL A 42 -9.28 17.28 -35.99
N ALA A 43 -8.42 18.15 -35.48
CA ALA A 43 -7.23 18.59 -36.19
C ALA A 43 -6.27 17.40 -36.43
N ALA A 44 -5.97 17.09 -37.69
CA ALA A 44 -5.08 16.01 -38.08
C ALA A 44 -3.60 16.26 -37.74
N ARG A 45 -3.24 17.54 -37.51
CA ARG A 45 -1.89 18.06 -37.20
C ARG A 45 -2.02 19.39 -36.45
N ASP A 46 -0.93 19.90 -35.89
CA ASP A 46 -0.90 21.25 -35.30
C ASP A 46 -1.28 22.30 -36.37
N LEU A 47 -2.42 22.96 -36.17
CA LEU A 47 -2.91 24.01 -37.06
C LEU A 47 -2.25 25.32 -36.67
N ARG A 48 -1.64 25.99 -37.65
CA ARG A 48 -0.86 27.21 -37.42
C ARG A 48 -1.43 28.39 -38.18
N VAL A 49 -1.52 29.53 -37.50
CA VAL A 49 -1.85 30.82 -38.12
C VAL A 49 -0.67 31.75 -37.90
N ARG A 50 -0.11 32.27 -39.00
CA ARG A 50 1.08 33.15 -38.98
C ARG A 50 2.24 32.56 -38.16
N GLY A 51 2.48 31.25 -38.31
CA GLY A 51 3.57 30.52 -37.65
C GLY A 51 3.29 30.07 -36.21
N LYS A 52 2.26 30.60 -35.54
CA LYS A 52 1.86 30.20 -34.18
C LYS A 52 0.86 29.05 -34.23
N VAL A 53 1.01 28.05 -33.34
CA VAL A 53 0.03 26.97 -33.20
C VAL A 53 -1.22 27.54 -32.53
N VAL A 54 -2.37 27.36 -33.17
CA VAL A 54 -3.66 27.86 -32.68
C VAL A 54 -4.58 26.72 -32.23
N VAL A 55 -4.48 25.56 -32.86
CA VAL A 55 -5.16 24.33 -32.47
C VAL A 55 -4.13 23.20 -32.54
N ARG A 56 -3.96 22.47 -31.44
CA ARG A 56 -3.07 21.30 -31.40
C ARG A 56 -3.68 20.15 -32.18
N GLN A 57 -2.82 19.27 -32.70
CA GLN A 57 -3.26 17.97 -33.23
C GLN A 57 -4.19 17.27 -32.23
N GLY A 58 -5.35 16.80 -32.70
CA GLY A 58 -6.39 16.18 -31.88
C GLY A 58 -7.41 17.14 -31.29
N GLY A 59 -7.26 18.47 -31.45
CA GLY A 59 -8.26 19.44 -31.04
C GLY A 59 -9.57 19.24 -31.78
N SER A 60 -10.69 19.11 -31.04
CA SER A 60 -12.02 18.86 -31.58
C SER A 60 -12.71 20.14 -32.06
N GLY A 61 -13.53 20.00 -33.07
CA GLY A 61 -14.40 21.04 -33.59
C GLY A 61 -15.55 20.47 -34.42
N TYR A 62 -16.40 21.34 -34.92
CA TYR A 62 -17.46 20.97 -35.86
C TYR A 62 -17.35 21.78 -37.15
N VAL A 63 -17.65 21.12 -38.27
CA VAL A 63 -17.66 21.74 -39.58
C VAL A 63 -18.85 22.69 -39.67
N ILE A 64 -18.61 23.97 -39.92
CA ILE A 64 -19.66 24.95 -40.19
C ILE A 64 -20.11 24.84 -41.64
N GLY A 65 -19.17 24.59 -42.55
CA GLY A 65 -19.42 24.50 -43.99
C GLY A 65 -18.19 24.88 -44.81
N PRO A 66 -18.33 24.97 -46.14
CA PRO A 66 -17.25 25.41 -47.02
C PRO A 66 -16.88 26.88 -46.73
N ALA A 67 -15.59 27.18 -46.71
CA ALA A 67 -15.11 28.55 -46.63
C ALA A 67 -15.32 29.23 -47.99
N ALA A 68 -16.04 30.35 -48.00
CA ALA A 68 -16.62 31.01 -49.18
C ALA A 68 -15.67 31.34 -50.36
N SER A 69 -14.35 31.21 -50.21
CA SER A 69 -13.38 31.68 -51.21
C SER A 69 -12.12 30.83 -51.40
N SER A 70 -11.97 29.68 -50.73
CA SER A 70 -10.64 29.03 -50.66
C SER A 70 -10.58 27.51 -50.81
N GLY A 71 -11.70 26.83 -51.10
CA GLY A 71 -11.72 25.36 -51.11
C GLY A 71 -11.32 24.73 -49.77
N ARG A 72 -11.35 25.53 -48.70
CA ARG A 72 -11.13 25.13 -47.31
C ARG A 72 -12.47 24.89 -46.64
N ILE A 73 -12.42 24.21 -45.51
CA ILE A 73 -13.56 23.94 -44.65
C ILE A 73 -13.48 24.87 -43.45
N CYS A 74 -14.54 25.61 -43.17
CA CYS A 74 -14.64 26.41 -41.95
C CYS A 74 -15.04 25.47 -40.80
N VAL A 75 -14.18 25.38 -39.78
CA VAL A 75 -14.40 24.55 -38.59
C VAL A 75 -14.42 25.43 -37.36
N GLN A 76 -15.38 25.22 -36.47
CA GLN A 76 -15.41 25.83 -35.15
C GLN A 76 -14.86 24.86 -34.12
N PHE A 77 -13.64 25.12 -33.65
CA PHE A 77 -12.96 24.32 -32.63
C PHE A 77 -13.46 24.66 -31.23
N GLU A 78 -13.37 23.73 -30.28
CA GLU A 78 -13.79 23.99 -28.89
C GLU A 78 -12.87 25.00 -28.20
N GLN A 79 -11.56 24.92 -28.46
CA GLN A 79 -10.56 25.75 -27.81
C GLN A 79 -9.42 26.12 -28.78
N ARG A 80 -8.97 27.37 -28.71
CA ARG A 80 -7.75 27.84 -29.37
C ARG A 80 -6.73 28.33 -28.34
N GLU A 81 -5.44 28.05 -28.59
CA GLU A 81 -4.34 28.51 -27.72
C GLU A 81 -4.15 30.03 -27.77
N ASP A 82 -4.59 30.69 -28.85
CA ASP A 82 -4.41 32.12 -29.08
C ASP A 82 -5.58 32.99 -28.59
N GLN A 83 -6.60 32.39 -27.96
CA GLN A 83 -7.81 33.07 -27.45
C GLN A 83 -8.60 33.88 -28.50
N SER A 84 -8.33 33.68 -29.79
CA SER A 84 -9.09 34.32 -30.86
C SER A 84 -10.38 33.55 -31.16
N GLU A 85 -11.18 34.02 -32.13
CA GLU A 85 -12.40 33.33 -32.53
C GLU A 85 -12.12 31.86 -32.86
N ASN A 86 -12.93 30.97 -32.28
CA ASN A 86 -12.78 29.52 -32.42
C ASN A 86 -12.98 28.99 -33.85
N ARG A 87 -13.27 29.85 -34.82
CA ARG A 87 -13.44 29.51 -36.23
C ARG A 87 -12.12 29.54 -36.98
N LEU A 88 -11.82 28.48 -37.72
CA LEU A 88 -10.60 28.35 -38.49
C LEU A 88 -10.87 27.66 -39.83
N ASN A 89 -10.35 28.24 -40.90
CA ASN A 89 -10.43 27.68 -42.25
C ASN A 89 -9.31 26.66 -42.47
N CYS A 90 -9.69 25.39 -42.48
CA CYS A 90 -8.78 24.26 -42.56
C CYS A 90 -8.83 23.63 -43.96
N LEU A 91 -7.71 23.12 -44.44
CA LEU A 91 -7.71 22.21 -45.57
C LEU A 91 -8.38 20.88 -45.15
N PRO A 92 -9.03 20.15 -46.07
CA PRO A 92 -9.58 18.83 -45.73
C PRO A 92 -8.53 17.88 -45.13
N ASP A 93 -7.29 17.91 -45.64
CA ASP A 93 -6.17 17.09 -45.13
C ASP A 93 -5.58 17.59 -43.79
N GLU A 94 -6.13 18.69 -43.24
CA GLU A 94 -5.85 19.18 -41.90
C GLU A 94 -6.89 18.69 -40.87
N LEU A 95 -7.93 17.97 -41.32
CA LEU A 95 -9.03 17.47 -40.50
C LEU A 95 -9.13 15.94 -40.56
N ARG A 96 -9.74 15.35 -39.53
CA ARG A 96 -10.21 13.96 -39.52
C ARG A 96 -11.62 13.91 -38.96
N HIS A 97 -12.47 13.03 -39.48
CA HIS A 97 -13.77 12.77 -38.86
C HIS A 97 -13.59 12.19 -37.47
N THR A 98 -14.38 12.69 -36.53
CA THR A 98 -14.59 12.07 -35.24
C THR A 98 -15.79 11.15 -35.36
N LEU A 99 -15.57 9.87 -35.07
CA LEU A 99 -16.61 8.85 -35.10
C LEU A 99 -17.40 8.89 -33.80
N ALA A 100 -18.58 8.26 -33.79
CA ALA A 100 -19.42 8.16 -32.60
C ALA A 100 -18.61 7.65 -31.39
N GLY A 101 -18.85 8.23 -30.21
CA GLY A 101 -18.05 7.98 -28.99
C GLY A 101 -16.67 8.63 -28.97
N GLY A 102 -16.34 9.50 -29.92
CA GLY A 102 -15.06 10.22 -29.95
C GLY A 102 -13.90 9.43 -30.57
N PHE A 103 -14.17 8.27 -31.18
CA PHE A 103 -13.16 7.45 -31.81
C PHE A 103 -12.65 8.07 -33.12
N LEU A 104 -11.45 7.71 -33.53
CA LEU A 104 -10.89 8.10 -34.83
C LEU A 104 -10.68 6.84 -35.67
N ALA A 105 -10.80 6.95 -36.99
CA ALA A 105 -10.38 5.89 -37.88
C ALA A 105 -8.88 5.59 -37.66
N GLY A 106 -8.54 4.30 -37.58
CA GLY A 106 -7.23 3.79 -37.20
C GLY A 106 -7.02 3.61 -35.70
N THR A 107 -7.93 4.08 -34.83
CA THR A 107 -7.81 3.88 -33.38
C THR A 107 -7.90 2.39 -33.07
N ARG A 108 -6.90 1.86 -32.34
CA ARG A 108 -6.98 0.52 -31.80
C ARG A 108 -7.98 0.52 -30.66
N VAL A 109 -8.87 -0.46 -30.65
CA VAL A 109 -9.91 -0.63 -29.63
C VAL A 109 -9.90 -2.04 -29.08
N ARG A 110 -10.58 -2.24 -27.95
CA ARG A 110 -10.78 -3.52 -27.29
C ARG A 110 -12.26 -3.67 -26.94
N LEU A 111 -12.83 -4.87 -27.11
CA LEU A 111 -14.20 -5.16 -26.68
C LEU A 111 -14.31 -5.20 -25.15
N HIS A 112 -15.32 -4.53 -24.60
CA HIS A 112 -15.61 -4.52 -23.17
C HIS A 112 -16.31 -5.81 -22.72
N HIS A 113 -17.23 -6.30 -23.54
CA HIS A 113 -17.97 -7.55 -23.31
C HIS A 113 -17.85 -8.48 -24.52
N ALA A 114 -18.23 -9.74 -24.33
CA ALA A 114 -18.33 -10.65 -25.45
C ALA A 114 -19.44 -10.16 -26.39
N LEU A 115 -19.16 -10.07 -27.69
CA LEU A 115 -20.08 -9.55 -28.70
C LEU A 115 -20.48 -10.69 -29.64
N GLU A 116 -21.79 -10.92 -29.77
CA GLU A 116 -22.32 -11.87 -30.73
C GLU A 116 -22.28 -11.26 -32.15
N THR A 117 -21.68 -12.01 -33.08
CA THR A 117 -21.55 -11.64 -34.49
C THR A 117 -22.23 -12.70 -35.35
N GLN A 118 -22.38 -12.43 -36.64
CA GLN A 118 -22.92 -13.42 -37.58
C GLN A 118 -22.06 -14.68 -37.70
N ARG A 119 -20.76 -14.59 -37.35
CA ARG A 119 -19.79 -15.68 -37.49
C ARG A 119 -19.43 -16.36 -36.17
N GLY A 120 -19.96 -15.89 -35.04
CA GLY A 120 -19.71 -16.44 -33.71
C GLY A 120 -19.62 -15.37 -32.63
N VAL A 121 -19.08 -15.73 -31.47
CA VAL A 121 -18.93 -14.81 -30.33
C VAL A 121 -17.50 -14.29 -30.29
N LEU A 122 -17.33 -12.98 -30.45
CA LEU A 122 -16.05 -12.33 -30.17
C LEU A 122 -15.89 -12.18 -28.66
N PRO A 123 -14.84 -12.75 -28.04
CA PRO A 123 -14.67 -12.67 -26.59
C PRO A 123 -14.33 -11.25 -26.13
N ALA A 124 -14.74 -10.92 -24.89
CA ALA A 124 -14.31 -9.70 -24.23
C ALA A 124 -12.77 -9.61 -24.21
N GLY A 125 -12.23 -8.41 -24.43
CA GLY A 125 -10.79 -8.20 -24.53
C GLY A 125 -10.19 -8.37 -25.92
N CYS A 126 -10.96 -8.85 -26.91
CA CYS A 126 -10.52 -8.94 -28.30
C CYS A 126 -10.16 -7.55 -28.85
N CYS A 127 -9.03 -7.47 -29.55
CA CYS A 127 -8.49 -6.20 -30.06
C CYS A 127 -8.90 -5.98 -31.52
N GLY A 128 -9.28 -4.74 -31.83
CA GLY A 128 -9.65 -4.33 -33.18
C GLY A 128 -9.10 -2.96 -33.55
N VAL A 129 -9.36 -2.55 -34.78
CA VAL A 129 -9.03 -1.22 -35.30
C VAL A 129 -10.31 -0.60 -35.85
N VAL A 130 -10.65 0.58 -35.36
CA VAL A 130 -11.78 1.35 -35.88
C VAL A 130 -11.47 1.73 -37.32
N ILE A 131 -12.30 1.32 -38.27
CA ILE A 131 -12.12 1.59 -39.69
C ILE A 131 -12.74 2.92 -40.08
N GLY A 132 -13.91 3.22 -39.51
CA GLY A 132 -14.73 4.34 -39.90
C GLY A 132 -16.12 4.28 -39.26
N PRO A 133 -17.06 5.12 -39.72
CA PRO A 133 -18.43 5.06 -39.26
C PRO A 133 -19.12 3.82 -39.83
N ALA A 134 -20.08 3.26 -39.10
CA ALA A 134 -20.97 2.24 -39.64
C ALA A 134 -21.86 2.85 -40.73
N ARG A 135 -22.25 2.04 -41.73
CA ARG A 135 -23.24 2.45 -42.76
C ARG A 135 -24.66 2.39 -42.22
N ASP A 136 -24.91 2.94 -41.04
CA ASP A 136 -26.26 3.09 -40.52
C ASP A 136 -26.79 4.51 -40.71
N PRO A 137 -28.12 4.71 -40.77
CA PRO A 137 -28.71 6.01 -41.08
C PRO A 137 -28.39 7.12 -40.06
N LEU A 138 -27.97 6.74 -38.86
CA LEU A 138 -27.75 7.65 -37.74
C LEU A 138 -26.26 7.96 -37.51
N PHE A 139 -25.34 7.24 -38.16
CA PHE A 139 -23.89 7.30 -37.95
C PHE A 139 -23.47 7.21 -36.47
N GLN A 140 -24.29 6.56 -35.64
CA GLN A 140 -24.09 6.44 -34.19
C GLN A 140 -23.18 5.27 -33.81
N ARG A 141 -22.92 4.37 -34.75
CA ARG A 141 -22.08 3.20 -34.54
C ARG A 141 -20.80 3.29 -35.34
N ILE A 142 -19.82 2.55 -34.88
CA ILE A 142 -18.50 2.50 -35.51
C ILE A 142 -18.28 1.14 -36.15
N LEU A 143 -17.56 1.12 -37.26
CA LEU A 143 -17.12 -0.13 -37.90
C LEU A 143 -15.72 -0.47 -37.37
N VAL A 144 -15.57 -1.65 -36.77
CA VAL A 144 -14.31 -2.11 -36.17
C VAL A 144 -13.86 -3.39 -36.84
N ARG A 145 -12.60 -3.42 -37.28
CA ARG A 145 -11.95 -4.62 -37.78
C ARG A 145 -11.25 -5.35 -36.64
N PHE A 146 -11.76 -6.50 -36.22
CA PHE A 146 -11.12 -7.31 -35.18
C PHE A 146 -10.04 -8.22 -35.78
N ALA A 147 -8.94 -8.38 -35.05
CA ALA A 147 -7.87 -9.30 -35.42
C ALA A 147 -8.15 -10.68 -34.80
N GLY A 148 -8.39 -11.68 -35.65
CA GLY A 148 -8.58 -13.08 -35.27
C GLY A 148 -8.17 -14.02 -36.41
N ASP A 149 -8.41 -15.33 -36.26
CA ASP A 149 -8.14 -16.33 -37.31
C ASP A 149 -8.83 -16.01 -38.64
N GLN A 150 -9.95 -15.28 -38.56
CA GLN A 150 -10.52 -14.55 -39.68
C GLN A 150 -10.69 -13.08 -39.31
N VAL A 151 -10.31 -12.20 -40.24
CA VAL A 151 -10.53 -10.76 -40.11
C VAL A 151 -12.02 -10.49 -40.31
N GLU A 152 -12.69 -10.00 -39.27
CA GLU A 152 -14.11 -9.66 -39.31
C GLU A 152 -14.31 -8.15 -39.05
N GLU A 153 -15.15 -7.53 -39.87
CA GLU A 153 -15.58 -6.15 -39.69
C GLU A 153 -16.94 -6.16 -39.02
N VAL A 154 -16.99 -5.64 -37.80
CA VAL A 154 -18.18 -5.68 -36.96
C VAL A 154 -18.62 -4.25 -36.66
N VAL A 155 -19.92 -4.02 -36.76
CA VAL A 155 -20.54 -2.76 -36.33
C VAL A 155 -20.70 -2.81 -34.82
N CYS A 156 -20.09 -1.86 -34.12
CA CYS A 156 -20.10 -1.79 -32.66
C CYS A 156 -20.76 -0.50 -32.20
N ASP A 157 -21.52 -0.58 -31.10
CA ASP A 157 -21.87 0.63 -30.37
C ASP A 157 -20.59 1.18 -29.70
N PRO A 158 -20.40 2.52 -29.64
CA PRO A 158 -19.19 3.08 -29.05
C PRO A 158 -19.00 2.72 -27.56
N GLY A 159 -20.07 2.32 -26.86
CA GLY A 159 -20.00 1.81 -25.49
C GLY A 159 -19.47 0.38 -25.38
N ASP A 160 -19.50 -0.40 -26.46
CA ASP A 160 -19.03 -1.80 -26.46
C ASP A 160 -17.51 -1.90 -26.59
N VAL A 161 -16.86 -0.82 -26.99
CA VAL A 161 -15.43 -0.78 -27.25
C VAL A 161 -14.73 0.30 -26.41
N GLU A 162 -13.51 0.01 -25.96
CA GLU A 162 -12.64 0.98 -25.32
C GLU A 162 -11.40 1.23 -26.18
N ALA A 163 -10.85 2.46 -26.14
CA ALA A 163 -9.58 2.74 -26.79
C ALA A 163 -8.48 1.88 -26.17
N ASN A 164 -7.72 1.16 -26.99
CA ASN A 164 -6.66 0.30 -26.53
C ASN A 164 -5.50 1.16 -26.00
N ILE A 165 -5.23 1.03 -24.70
CA ILE A 165 -4.14 1.74 -24.03
C ILE A 165 -2.89 0.83 -24.04
N PRO A 166 -1.73 1.32 -24.51
CA PRO A 166 -0.49 0.55 -24.52
C PRO A 166 -0.19 -0.07 -23.15
N GLY A 167 0.33 -1.30 -23.11
CA GLY A 167 0.67 -1.96 -21.84
C GLY A 167 -0.49 -2.64 -21.12
N ASN A 168 -1.62 -2.86 -21.82
CA ASN A 168 -2.85 -3.47 -21.27
C ASN A 168 -3.50 -2.70 -20.12
N PHE A 169 -3.15 -1.42 -19.93
CA PHE A 169 -3.87 -0.58 -19.00
C PHE A 169 -5.30 -0.31 -19.50
N ARG A 170 -6.16 0.07 -18.57
CA ARG A 170 -7.51 0.60 -18.83
C ARG A 170 -7.64 1.98 -18.24
N ARG A 171 -8.55 2.78 -18.79
CA ARG A 171 -8.88 4.09 -18.21
C ARG A 171 -9.37 3.90 -16.79
N GLY A 172 -8.91 4.73 -15.86
CA GLY A 172 -9.23 4.62 -14.45
C GLY A 172 -8.30 3.69 -13.66
N ASN A 173 -7.45 2.87 -14.31
CA ASN A 173 -6.49 2.05 -13.58
C ASN A 173 -5.59 2.91 -12.69
N ALA A 174 -5.45 2.50 -11.43
CA ALA A 174 -4.42 3.02 -10.54
C ALA A 174 -3.06 2.49 -11.00
N VAL A 175 -2.09 3.39 -11.11
CA VAL A 175 -0.71 3.09 -11.49
C VAL A 175 0.24 3.78 -10.53
N ILE A 176 1.48 3.32 -10.51
CA ILE A 176 2.56 3.92 -9.73
C ILE A 176 3.79 4.12 -10.62
N ALA A 177 4.47 5.25 -10.44
CA ALA A 177 5.73 5.51 -11.13
C ALA A 177 6.80 4.51 -10.67
N THR A 178 7.42 3.81 -11.62
CA THR A 178 8.46 2.79 -11.35
C THR A 178 9.87 3.37 -11.23
N ARG A 179 10.01 4.66 -11.53
CA ARG A 179 11.26 5.44 -11.49
C ARG A 179 10.90 6.93 -11.45
N ASP A 180 11.90 7.77 -11.18
CA ASP A 180 11.75 9.22 -11.34
C ASP A 180 11.45 9.57 -12.81
N LEU A 181 10.28 10.19 -13.04
CA LEU A 181 9.87 10.65 -14.37
C LEU A 181 10.34 12.07 -14.59
N ARG A 182 10.94 12.33 -15.76
CA ARG A 182 11.58 13.59 -16.06
C ARG A 182 10.97 14.28 -17.28
N VAL A 183 10.85 15.61 -17.22
CA VAL A 183 10.48 16.47 -18.35
C VAL A 183 11.53 17.56 -18.46
N GLY A 184 12.16 17.71 -19.63
CA GLY A 184 13.25 18.67 -19.82
C GLY A 184 14.46 18.44 -18.91
N GLY A 185 14.70 17.19 -18.48
CA GLY A 185 15.80 16.82 -17.58
C GLY A 185 15.51 16.97 -16.07
N GLN A 186 14.46 17.69 -15.70
CA GLN A 186 14.02 17.85 -14.31
C GLN A 186 13.08 16.71 -13.90
N VAL A 187 13.19 16.23 -12.65
CA VAL A 187 12.25 15.25 -12.09
C VAL A 187 10.94 15.95 -11.82
N VAL A 188 9.84 15.43 -12.36
CA VAL A 188 8.50 16.01 -12.19
C VAL A 188 7.58 15.09 -11.40
N VAL A 189 7.85 13.78 -11.41
CA VAL A 189 7.14 12.77 -10.62
C VAL A 189 8.19 11.83 -10.04
N ARG A 190 8.21 11.66 -8.72
CA ARG A 190 9.12 10.74 -8.04
C ARG A 190 8.70 9.29 -8.23
N GLU A 191 9.66 8.37 -8.16
CA GLU A 191 9.37 6.95 -8.00
C GLU A 191 8.40 6.72 -6.83
N GLY A 192 7.41 5.86 -7.03
CA GLY A 192 6.42 5.53 -6.00
C GLY A 192 5.18 6.45 -5.96
N VAL A 193 5.15 7.53 -6.74
CA VAL A 193 3.95 8.40 -6.78
C VAL A 193 2.82 7.70 -7.54
N LEU A 194 1.63 7.72 -6.93
CA LEU A 194 0.40 7.15 -7.50
C LEU A 194 -0.16 8.03 -8.61
N GLY A 195 -0.81 7.40 -9.58
CA GLY A 195 -1.57 8.09 -10.62
C GLY A 195 -2.72 7.25 -11.15
N THR A 196 -3.55 7.88 -11.97
CA THR A 196 -4.70 7.25 -12.62
C THR A 196 -4.54 7.34 -14.12
N VAL A 197 -4.69 6.22 -14.82
CA VAL A 197 -4.63 6.18 -16.28
C VAL A 197 -5.81 6.95 -16.86
N VAL A 198 -5.53 7.99 -17.63
CA VAL A 198 -6.56 8.82 -18.29
C VAL A 198 -6.94 8.24 -19.65
N GLY A 199 -5.97 7.66 -20.36
CA GLY A 199 -6.16 7.17 -21.73
C GLY A 199 -4.83 7.00 -22.47
N PRO A 200 -4.86 6.67 -23.77
CA PRO A 200 -3.66 6.69 -24.59
C PRO A 200 -3.10 8.12 -24.72
N SER A 201 -1.82 8.26 -25.04
CA SER A 201 -1.23 9.58 -25.30
C SER A 201 -1.70 10.15 -26.63
N HIS A 202 -2.06 11.45 -26.67
CA HIS A 202 -2.45 12.13 -27.91
C HIS A 202 -1.30 12.24 -28.93
N SER A 203 -0.06 12.36 -28.46
CA SER A 203 1.12 12.47 -29.33
C SER A 203 1.66 11.10 -29.79
N ASP A 204 1.45 10.05 -29.00
CA ASP A 204 2.00 8.71 -29.25
C ASP A 204 1.12 7.63 -28.58
N ALA A 205 -0.03 7.37 -29.19
CA ALA A 205 -1.01 6.42 -28.67
C ALA A 205 -0.53 4.95 -28.72
N GLN A 206 0.58 4.65 -29.40
CA GLN A 206 1.10 3.29 -29.54
C GLN A 206 2.08 2.90 -28.43
N HIS A 207 2.84 3.87 -27.91
CA HIS A 207 3.87 3.58 -26.89
C HIS A 207 3.69 4.34 -25.58
N ARG A 208 2.81 5.35 -25.55
CA ARG A 208 2.63 6.20 -24.38
C ARG A 208 1.20 6.22 -23.86
N VAL A 209 1.11 6.39 -22.55
CA VAL A 209 -0.12 6.43 -21.77
C VAL A 209 -0.19 7.77 -21.05
N THR A 210 -1.33 8.43 -21.13
CA THR A 210 -1.59 9.65 -20.35
C THR A 210 -2.00 9.24 -18.94
N VAL A 211 -1.21 9.62 -17.94
CA VAL A 211 -1.47 9.33 -16.52
C VAL A 211 -1.65 10.63 -15.75
N SER A 212 -2.66 10.68 -14.88
CA SER A 212 -2.89 11.77 -13.94
C SER A 212 -2.30 11.40 -12.57
N PHE A 213 -1.13 11.92 -12.22
CA PHE A 213 -0.47 11.64 -10.94
C PHE A 213 -1.07 12.46 -9.79
N SER A 214 -1.07 11.90 -8.58
CA SER A 214 -1.56 12.59 -7.38
C SER A 214 -0.66 13.75 -6.96
N HIS A 215 0.63 13.70 -7.31
CA HIS A 215 1.61 14.72 -6.99
C HIS A 215 2.59 14.96 -8.14
N ARG A 216 2.94 16.23 -8.38
CA ARG A 216 3.99 16.66 -9.30
C ARG A 216 4.84 17.76 -8.68
N GLU A 217 6.15 17.70 -8.89
CA GLU A 217 7.10 18.71 -8.38
C GLU A 217 7.06 20.02 -9.18
N ASP A 218 6.60 19.98 -10.43
CA ASP A 218 6.59 21.15 -11.34
C ASP A 218 5.33 22.01 -11.25
N SER A 219 4.39 21.68 -10.34
CA SER A 219 3.09 22.35 -10.18
C SER A 219 2.24 22.46 -11.45
N SER A 220 2.60 21.74 -12.52
CA SER A 220 1.82 21.73 -13.76
C SER A 220 0.56 20.90 -13.60
N ARG A 221 -0.28 20.82 -14.64
CA ARG A 221 -1.45 19.92 -14.63
C ARG A 221 -0.97 18.51 -14.31
N ASN A 222 -1.69 17.79 -13.45
CA ASN A 222 -1.32 16.45 -12.98
C ASN A 222 -1.17 15.37 -14.07
N ARG A 223 -1.38 15.69 -15.36
CA ARG A 223 -1.30 14.76 -16.49
C ARG A 223 0.10 14.72 -17.12
N LEU A 224 0.65 13.51 -17.27
CA LEU A 224 1.94 13.24 -17.89
C LEU A 224 1.84 12.05 -18.87
N ASN A 225 2.46 12.19 -20.04
CA ASN A 225 2.55 11.11 -21.03
C ASN A 225 3.74 10.19 -20.71
N CYS A 226 3.45 9.03 -20.14
CA CYS A 226 4.45 8.06 -19.69
C CYS A 226 4.66 6.96 -20.73
N VAL A 227 5.88 6.46 -20.86
CA VAL A 227 6.14 5.19 -21.57
C VAL A 227 5.62 4.04 -20.70
N VAL A 228 5.10 2.97 -21.31
CA VAL A 228 4.54 1.81 -20.59
C VAL A 228 5.48 1.27 -19.49
N ASN A 229 6.79 1.21 -19.76
CA ASN A 229 7.78 0.69 -18.81
C ASN A 229 8.18 1.68 -17.70
N GLU A 230 7.62 2.89 -17.69
CA GLU A 230 7.85 3.90 -16.64
C GLU A 230 6.81 3.84 -15.53
N ILE A 231 5.71 3.12 -15.77
CA ILE A 231 4.59 2.95 -14.84
C ILE A 231 4.28 1.46 -14.66
N LYS A 232 3.70 1.09 -13.52
CA LYS A 232 3.13 -0.24 -13.30
C LYS A 232 1.75 -0.13 -12.68
N LEU A 233 0.90 -1.14 -12.86
CA LEU A 233 -0.38 -1.21 -12.16
C LEU A 233 -0.13 -1.16 -10.66
N TYR A 234 -0.85 -0.26 -9.99
CA TYR A 234 -0.93 -0.27 -8.54
C TYR A 234 -2.01 -1.27 -8.14
N VAL A 235 -1.63 -2.19 -7.27
CA VAL A 235 -2.54 -3.16 -6.67
C VAL A 235 -2.48 -2.94 -5.17
N ALA A 236 -3.63 -2.75 -4.55
CA ALA A 236 -3.74 -2.48 -3.13
C ALA A 236 -3.05 -3.58 -2.28
N GLY A 237 -2.55 -3.20 -1.09
CA GLY A 237 -1.81 -4.11 -0.20
C GLY A 237 -0.39 -4.44 -0.65
N ASN A 238 0.20 -3.66 -1.58
CA ASN A 238 1.50 -3.92 -2.19
C ASN A 238 1.58 -5.31 -2.85
N LEU A 239 0.45 -5.79 -3.35
CA LEU A 239 0.35 -7.03 -4.11
C LEU A 239 0.77 -6.77 -5.57
N GLU A 240 0.95 -7.85 -6.34
CA GLU A 240 1.28 -7.76 -7.76
C GLU A 240 0.30 -8.62 -8.58
N VAL A 241 0.09 -8.26 -9.84
CA VAL A 241 -0.69 -9.10 -10.75
C VAL A 241 0.00 -10.45 -10.91
N GLY A 242 -0.76 -11.52 -10.81
CA GLY A 242 -0.26 -12.90 -10.77
C GLY A 242 0.10 -13.38 -9.37
N ALA A 243 0.07 -12.52 -8.35
CA ALA A 243 0.44 -12.90 -7.01
C ALA A 243 -0.52 -13.96 -6.43
N ARG A 244 0.03 -14.94 -5.73
CA ARG A 244 -0.76 -15.92 -4.97
C ARG A 244 -1.19 -15.34 -3.63
N VAL A 245 -2.47 -15.41 -3.32
CA VAL A 245 -3.03 -14.87 -2.08
C VAL A 245 -3.95 -15.88 -1.42
N GLN A 246 -4.14 -15.73 -0.12
CA GLN A 246 -5.07 -16.54 0.66
C GLN A 246 -6.04 -15.63 1.41
N ALA A 247 -7.33 -15.95 1.38
CA ALA A 247 -8.35 -15.24 2.15
C ALA A 247 -8.07 -15.39 3.65
N THR A 248 -7.97 -14.29 4.38
CA THR A 248 -7.80 -14.29 5.85
C THR A 248 -9.14 -14.29 6.58
N ARG A 249 -10.19 -13.81 5.91
CA ARG A 249 -11.57 -13.70 6.42
C ARG A 249 -12.57 -14.17 5.36
N PRO A 250 -13.83 -14.44 5.73
CA PRO A 250 -14.87 -14.71 4.76
C PRO A 250 -15.09 -13.48 3.88
N ILE A 251 -15.04 -13.65 2.55
CA ILE A 251 -15.24 -12.56 1.60
C ILE A 251 -16.62 -12.69 0.97
N SER A 252 -17.52 -11.76 1.31
CA SER A 252 -18.93 -11.74 0.88
C SER A 252 -19.36 -10.33 0.45
N TYR A 253 -18.84 -9.84 -0.67
CA TYR A 253 -19.25 -8.53 -1.20
C TYR A 253 -20.44 -8.59 -2.16
N ASP A 254 -20.79 -9.78 -2.64
CA ASP A 254 -21.82 -9.98 -3.66
C ASP A 254 -22.90 -10.95 -3.14
N ARG A 255 -24.07 -11.03 -3.81
CA ARG A 255 -25.12 -12.04 -3.53
C ARG A 255 -24.71 -13.49 -3.84
N LEU A 256 -23.45 -13.73 -4.15
CA LEU A 256 -22.89 -15.02 -4.50
C LEU A 256 -22.31 -15.71 -3.26
N GLN A 257 -22.12 -17.04 -3.33
CA GLN A 257 -21.57 -17.84 -2.23
C GLN A 257 -20.26 -17.25 -1.68
N PRO A 258 -20.09 -17.04 -0.36
CA PRO A 258 -18.92 -16.40 0.20
C PRO A 258 -17.64 -17.21 -0.04
N VAL A 259 -16.51 -16.54 -0.25
CA VAL A 259 -15.19 -17.19 -0.28
C VAL A 259 -14.79 -17.46 1.16
N VAL A 260 -14.50 -18.72 1.47
CA VAL A 260 -14.17 -19.17 2.83
C VAL A 260 -12.75 -18.71 3.24
N PRO A 261 -12.51 -18.43 4.53
CA PRO A 261 -11.15 -18.23 5.04
C PRO A 261 -10.25 -19.40 4.64
N GLY A 262 -9.03 -19.09 4.23
CA GLY A 262 -8.06 -20.09 3.80
C GLY A 262 -8.14 -20.46 2.31
N ALA A 263 -9.17 -20.04 1.59
CA ALA A 263 -9.22 -20.19 0.14
C ALA A 263 -8.03 -19.48 -0.51
N VAL A 264 -7.44 -20.09 -1.54
CA VAL A 264 -6.27 -19.55 -2.24
C VAL A 264 -6.70 -19.06 -3.62
N GLY A 265 -6.08 -17.98 -4.09
CA GLY A 265 -6.36 -17.42 -5.40
C GLY A 265 -5.16 -16.71 -6.02
N THR A 266 -5.36 -16.19 -7.22
CA THR A 266 -4.39 -15.42 -7.98
C THR A 266 -4.92 -14.02 -8.25
N VAL A 267 -4.16 -13.00 -7.88
CA VAL A 267 -4.50 -11.59 -8.12
C VAL A 267 -4.47 -11.31 -9.62
N LEU A 268 -5.57 -10.78 -10.17
CA LEU A 268 -5.67 -10.38 -11.57
C LEU A 268 -5.37 -8.91 -11.80
N GLY A 269 -5.57 -8.07 -10.77
CA GLY A 269 -5.34 -6.63 -10.85
C GLY A 269 -6.14 -5.85 -9.81
N PRO A 270 -6.11 -4.51 -9.90
CA PRO A 270 -6.99 -3.67 -9.09
C PRO A 270 -8.45 -3.88 -9.51
N ALA A 271 -9.37 -3.72 -8.55
CA ALA A 271 -10.80 -3.67 -8.83
C ALA A 271 -11.17 -2.47 -9.72
N LEU A 272 -12.32 -2.55 -10.40
CA LEU A 272 -12.82 -1.43 -11.18
C LEU A 272 -13.33 -0.32 -10.25
N GLU A 273 -14.03 -0.74 -9.19
CA GLU A 273 -14.49 0.12 -8.11
C GLU A 273 -13.43 0.16 -7.00
N GLU A 274 -13.07 1.36 -6.56
CA GLU A 274 -12.08 1.57 -5.49
C GLU A 274 -10.71 0.88 -5.74
N PRO A 275 -10.03 1.14 -6.88
CA PRO A 275 -8.79 0.47 -7.27
C PRO A 275 -7.62 0.65 -6.29
N LEU A 276 -7.75 1.58 -5.34
CA LEU A 276 -6.76 1.84 -4.30
C LEU A 276 -6.92 0.95 -3.05
N GLN A 277 -8.09 0.32 -2.89
CA GLN A 277 -8.44 -0.50 -1.70
C GLN A 277 -8.78 -1.93 -2.08
N ARG A 278 -9.36 -2.14 -3.26
CA ARG A 278 -9.90 -3.42 -3.71
C ARG A 278 -9.11 -3.99 -4.88
N ILE A 279 -9.05 -5.31 -4.92
CA ILE A 279 -8.34 -6.10 -5.92
C ILE A 279 -9.27 -7.15 -6.51
N VAL A 280 -9.03 -7.58 -7.74
CA VAL A 280 -9.72 -8.74 -8.32
C VAL A 280 -8.84 -9.97 -8.12
N VAL A 281 -9.40 -11.01 -7.53
CA VAL A 281 -8.73 -12.29 -7.29
C VAL A 281 -9.51 -13.39 -8.00
N ARG A 282 -8.80 -14.21 -8.77
CA ARG A 282 -9.31 -15.48 -9.27
C ARG A 282 -9.06 -16.56 -8.22
N TRP A 283 -10.11 -16.95 -7.52
CA TRP A 283 -10.07 -17.98 -6.48
C TRP A 283 -10.02 -19.37 -7.08
N ASP A 284 -9.18 -20.23 -6.51
CA ASP A 284 -9.05 -21.62 -6.91
C ASP A 284 -10.25 -22.43 -6.45
N GLY A 285 -10.64 -23.42 -7.26
CA GLY A 285 -11.72 -24.34 -6.94
C GLY A 285 -12.06 -25.22 -8.16
N ALA A 286 -13.07 -26.08 -8.03
CA ALA A 286 -13.54 -26.90 -9.14
C ALA A 286 -13.99 -26.05 -10.36
N ARG A 287 -14.45 -24.83 -10.09
CA ARG A 287 -14.69 -23.78 -11.08
C ARG A 287 -14.02 -22.51 -10.54
N PRO A 288 -12.93 -22.04 -11.15
CA PRO A 288 -12.30 -20.80 -10.74
C PRO A 288 -13.29 -19.64 -10.86
N VAL A 289 -13.38 -18.80 -9.82
CA VAL A 289 -14.28 -17.64 -9.81
C VAL A 289 -13.46 -16.38 -9.58
N GLU A 290 -13.67 -15.37 -10.41
CA GLU A 290 -13.07 -14.05 -10.25
C GLU A 290 -13.96 -13.21 -9.35
N ARG A 291 -13.40 -12.66 -8.27
CA ARG A 291 -14.12 -11.79 -7.33
C ARG A 291 -13.27 -10.67 -6.81
N GLU A 292 -13.92 -9.57 -6.46
CA GLU A 292 -13.29 -8.46 -5.76
C GLU A 292 -13.07 -8.81 -4.29
N ALA A 293 -11.94 -8.38 -3.75
CA ALA A 293 -11.57 -8.51 -2.34
C ALA A 293 -10.92 -7.22 -1.85
N GLN A 294 -11.10 -6.86 -0.59
CA GLN A 294 -10.24 -5.85 0.02
C GLN A 294 -8.82 -6.42 0.19
N ALA A 295 -7.82 -5.57 0.01
CA ALA A 295 -6.43 -5.99 0.14
C ALA A 295 -6.09 -6.53 1.55
N ASP A 296 -6.77 -6.03 2.59
CA ASP A 296 -6.55 -6.44 3.99
C ASP A 296 -7.18 -7.80 4.33
N ASP A 297 -8.15 -8.25 3.53
CA ASP A 297 -8.82 -9.54 3.70
C ASP A 297 -8.09 -10.68 2.97
N VAL A 298 -6.94 -10.38 2.37
CA VAL A 298 -6.06 -11.37 1.75
C VAL A 298 -4.64 -11.26 2.28
N ARG A 299 -3.96 -12.41 2.38
CA ARG A 299 -2.54 -12.48 2.70
C ARG A 299 -1.74 -13.00 1.52
N LEU A 300 -0.59 -12.39 1.25
CA LEU A 300 0.35 -12.87 0.24
C LEU A 300 0.89 -14.25 0.62
N MET A 301 0.76 -15.23 -0.27
CA MET A 301 1.24 -16.60 -0.08
C MET A 301 2.60 -16.77 -0.74
N ILE A 302 3.68 -16.68 0.02
CA ILE A 302 5.01 -16.97 -0.53
C ILE A 302 5.25 -18.48 -0.44
N ALA A 303 5.78 -19.07 -1.52
CA ALA A 303 6.06 -20.50 -1.60
C ALA A 303 6.89 -20.97 -0.39
N GLY A 304 6.56 -22.11 0.20
CA GLY A 304 7.26 -22.63 1.39
C GLY A 304 6.82 -22.03 2.73
N GLY A 305 5.81 -21.16 2.76
CA GLY A 305 5.30 -20.58 4.01
C GLY A 305 6.12 -19.41 4.54
N PHE A 306 7.13 -18.95 3.79
CA PHE A 306 7.93 -17.79 4.15
C PHE A 306 7.10 -16.49 4.14
N LYS A 307 7.61 -15.46 4.80
CA LYS A 307 7.00 -14.12 4.85
C LYS A 307 7.90 -13.08 4.21
N ARG A 308 7.31 -12.04 3.62
CA ARG A 308 8.08 -10.90 3.09
C ARG A 308 8.81 -10.21 4.25
N GLY A 309 10.10 -9.94 4.06
CA GLY A 309 10.99 -9.39 5.08
C GLY A 309 11.61 -10.45 6.01
N GLU A 310 11.21 -11.72 5.89
CA GLU A 310 11.77 -12.79 6.71
C GLU A 310 13.25 -13.01 6.41
N THR A 311 14.05 -13.22 7.47
CA THR A 311 15.47 -13.54 7.30
C THR A 311 15.64 -15.05 7.20
N VAL A 312 16.33 -15.47 6.15
CA VAL A 312 16.57 -16.87 5.80
C VAL A 312 18.05 -17.13 5.59
N LEU A 313 18.44 -18.39 5.60
CA LEU A 313 19.78 -18.86 5.25
C LEU A 313 19.71 -19.70 3.98
N ALA A 314 20.73 -19.64 3.13
CA ALA A 314 20.88 -20.61 2.06
C ALA A 314 21.12 -22.01 2.66
N ALA A 315 20.22 -22.96 2.40
CA ALA A 315 20.31 -24.32 2.94
C ALA A 315 21.44 -25.14 2.28
N LYS A 316 21.86 -24.75 1.08
CA LYS A 316 22.96 -25.35 0.30
C LYS A 316 23.62 -24.31 -0.60
N ASP A 317 24.72 -24.68 -1.25
CA ASP A 317 25.32 -23.84 -2.30
C ASP A 317 24.36 -23.67 -3.48
N LEU A 318 23.93 -22.43 -3.72
CA LEU A 318 23.01 -22.09 -4.80
C LEU A 318 23.80 -21.84 -6.07
N ARG A 319 23.41 -22.54 -7.15
CA ARG A 319 24.12 -22.48 -8.44
C ARG A 319 23.23 -21.89 -9.54
N VAL A 320 23.78 -21.00 -10.34
CA VAL A 320 23.15 -20.50 -11.57
C VAL A 320 24.05 -20.88 -12.74
N LYS A 321 23.53 -21.72 -13.65
CA LYS A 321 24.31 -22.27 -14.79
C LYS A 321 25.62 -22.95 -14.34
N GLY A 322 25.57 -23.72 -13.26
CA GLY A 322 26.69 -24.49 -12.72
C GLY A 322 27.65 -23.73 -11.79
N ILE A 323 27.62 -22.38 -11.80
CA ILE A 323 28.46 -21.52 -10.97
C ILE A 323 27.78 -21.28 -9.62
N ILE A 324 28.51 -21.45 -8.51
CA ILE A 324 28.01 -21.12 -7.17
C ILE A 324 27.88 -19.60 -7.08
N VAL A 325 26.66 -19.11 -6.89
CA VAL A 325 26.35 -17.68 -6.76
C VAL A 325 26.12 -17.28 -5.31
N VAL A 326 25.68 -18.20 -4.45
CA VAL A 326 25.47 -17.99 -3.02
C VAL A 326 25.93 -19.25 -2.30
N LYS A 327 26.83 -19.09 -1.33
CA LYS A 327 27.31 -20.21 -0.51
C LYS A 327 26.27 -20.63 0.53
N GLN A 328 26.34 -21.88 0.97
CA GLN A 328 25.56 -22.36 2.11
C GLN A 328 25.72 -21.43 3.34
N ASN A 329 24.65 -21.26 4.11
CA ASN A 329 24.57 -20.41 5.30
C ASN A 329 24.80 -18.91 5.06
N VAL A 330 24.76 -18.44 3.82
CA VAL A 330 24.69 -17.00 3.54
C VAL A 330 23.29 -16.49 3.90
N LEU A 331 23.25 -15.43 4.69
CA LEU A 331 22.02 -14.72 5.06
C LEU A 331 21.33 -14.13 3.83
N GLY A 332 20.01 -14.17 3.83
CA GLY A 332 19.18 -13.45 2.88
C GLY A 332 17.88 -12.96 3.50
N THR A 333 17.24 -12.01 2.84
CA THR A 333 15.92 -11.50 3.22
C THR A 333 14.92 -11.83 2.14
N VAL A 334 13.81 -12.46 2.50
CA VAL A 334 12.72 -12.79 1.58
C VAL A 334 12.10 -11.48 1.06
N VAL A 335 12.23 -11.24 -0.24
CA VAL A 335 11.69 -10.05 -0.90
C VAL A 335 10.20 -10.24 -1.22
N GLY A 336 9.81 -11.46 -1.57
CA GLY A 336 8.43 -11.80 -1.95
C GLY A 336 8.36 -13.03 -2.85
N GLN A 337 7.27 -13.12 -3.61
CA GLN A 337 7.10 -14.17 -4.63
C GLN A 337 8.08 -14.00 -5.79
N SER A 338 8.38 -15.09 -6.49
CA SER A 338 9.12 -15.01 -7.75
C SER A 338 8.22 -14.45 -8.86
N ALA A 339 8.71 -13.44 -9.59
CA ALA A 339 8.00 -12.89 -10.75
C ALA A 339 7.80 -13.91 -11.88
N THR A 340 8.64 -14.95 -11.96
CA THR A 340 8.58 -15.99 -13.00
C THR A 340 7.80 -17.22 -12.58
N ASP A 341 7.79 -17.54 -11.28
CA ASP A 341 7.07 -18.71 -10.73
C ASP A 341 6.61 -18.42 -9.29
N PRO A 342 5.51 -17.65 -9.12
CA PRO A 342 5.03 -17.25 -7.80
C PRO A 342 4.62 -18.41 -6.88
N ALA A 343 4.26 -19.56 -7.47
CA ALA A 343 3.77 -20.73 -6.74
C ALA A 343 4.91 -21.64 -6.26
N GLY A 344 5.97 -21.81 -7.06
CA GLY A 344 7.08 -22.71 -6.75
C GLY A 344 8.34 -22.03 -6.22
N ARG A 345 8.48 -20.71 -6.37
CA ARG A 345 9.73 -19.99 -6.04
C ARG A 345 9.53 -18.73 -5.21
N VAL A 346 10.56 -18.44 -4.43
CA VAL A 346 10.67 -17.27 -3.55
C VAL A 346 11.80 -16.38 -4.07
N THR A 347 11.58 -15.07 -4.10
CA THR A 347 12.65 -14.10 -4.37
C THR A 347 13.32 -13.76 -3.05
N VAL A 348 14.62 -14.02 -2.93
CA VAL A 348 15.42 -13.72 -1.73
C VAL A 348 16.56 -12.77 -2.10
N ALA A 349 16.74 -11.71 -1.32
CA ALA A 349 17.87 -10.81 -1.39
C ALA A 349 18.99 -11.31 -0.47
N PHE A 350 19.97 -12.02 -1.03
CA PHE A 350 21.10 -12.53 -0.25
C PHE A 350 22.09 -11.41 0.07
N ALA A 351 22.64 -11.42 1.29
CA ALA A 351 23.59 -10.43 1.78
C ALA A 351 24.91 -10.44 0.98
N ARG A 352 25.27 -11.59 0.42
CA ARG A 352 26.46 -11.75 -0.42
C ARG A 352 26.17 -12.68 -1.59
N ARG A 353 26.62 -12.27 -2.78
CA ARG A 353 26.69 -13.12 -3.96
C ARG A 353 28.12 -13.17 -4.49
N GLU A 354 28.55 -14.35 -4.94
CA GLU A 354 29.88 -14.55 -5.51
C GLU A 354 29.97 -14.09 -6.98
N ASP A 355 28.83 -13.84 -7.65
CA ASP A 355 28.78 -13.38 -9.05
C ASP A 355 28.77 -11.85 -9.22
N GLY A 356 28.75 -11.09 -8.11
CA GLY A 356 28.71 -9.62 -8.12
C GLY A 356 27.45 -9.00 -8.74
N ARG A 357 26.41 -9.78 -9.01
CA ARG A 357 25.13 -9.28 -9.56
C ARG A 357 24.20 -8.77 -8.45
N SER A 358 23.02 -8.30 -8.85
CA SER A 358 21.98 -7.85 -7.92
C SER A 358 21.67 -8.93 -6.87
N ASN A 359 21.42 -8.51 -5.63
CA ASN A 359 21.27 -9.42 -4.50
C ASN A 359 20.06 -10.37 -4.60
N ASN A 360 19.11 -10.11 -5.50
CA ASN A 360 17.88 -10.88 -5.63
C ASN A 360 18.09 -12.17 -6.44
N LEU A 361 17.72 -13.31 -5.86
CA LEU A 361 17.77 -14.63 -6.49
C LEU A 361 16.43 -15.36 -6.27
N ASN A 362 15.89 -15.95 -7.34
CA ASN A 362 14.68 -16.77 -7.27
C ASN A 362 15.06 -18.21 -6.90
N VAL A 363 14.72 -18.63 -5.69
CA VAL A 363 15.08 -19.93 -5.11
C VAL A 363 13.85 -20.78 -4.87
N VAL A 364 13.99 -22.09 -4.86
CA VAL A 364 12.91 -22.97 -4.37
C VAL A 364 12.90 -22.99 -2.84
N PRO A 365 11.76 -23.23 -2.17
CA PRO A 365 11.71 -23.29 -0.71
C PRO A 365 12.77 -24.20 -0.07
N ALA A 366 13.05 -25.36 -0.66
CA ALA A 366 14.06 -26.30 -0.16
C ALA A 366 15.52 -25.82 -0.32
N GLU A 367 15.77 -24.72 -1.03
CA GLU A 367 17.09 -24.10 -1.17
C GLU A 367 17.41 -23.11 -0.05
N ILE A 368 16.41 -22.76 0.76
CA ILE A 368 16.53 -21.86 1.88
C ILE A 368 15.98 -22.52 3.14
N GLN A 369 16.42 -22.04 4.29
CA GLN A 369 15.92 -22.48 5.58
C GLN A 369 15.60 -21.25 6.42
N HIS A 370 14.60 -21.38 7.31
CA HIS A 370 14.33 -20.37 8.32
C HIS A 370 15.59 -20.11 9.14
N MET A 371 15.81 -18.85 9.54
CA MET A 371 16.89 -18.57 10.47
C MET A 371 16.61 -19.34 11.78
N PRO A 372 17.52 -20.21 12.25
CA PRO A 372 17.36 -20.84 13.54
C PRO A 372 17.36 -19.73 14.60
N CYS A 373 16.36 -19.73 15.48
CA CYS A 373 16.41 -18.87 16.65
C CYS A 373 17.50 -19.41 17.60
N THR A 374 18.07 -18.52 18.39
CA THR A 374 18.96 -18.90 19.49
C THR A 374 18.27 -19.89 20.43
N GLY A 375 19.05 -20.82 20.99
CA GLY A 375 18.52 -21.89 21.84
C GLY A 375 17.90 -23.07 21.09
N GLY A 376 18.06 -23.15 19.77
CA GLY A 376 17.53 -24.25 18.95
C GLY A 376 16.03 -24.14 18.65
N LEU A 377 15.41 -23.02 19.03
CA LEU A 377 14.01 -22.72 18.73
C LEU A 377 13.86 -22.39 17.25
N VAL A 378 12.70 -22.70 16.67
CA VAL A 378 12.32 -22.29 15.32
C VAL A 378 11.01 -21.53 15.31
N PRO A 379 10.80 -20.58 14.37
CA PRO A 379 9.49 -19.96 14.18
C PRO A 379 8.38 -21.01 14.07
N GLY A 380 7.36 -20.90 14.91
CA GLY A 380 6.24 -21.83 15.01
C GLY A 380 6.28 -22.76 16.23
N ASP A 381 7.43 -22.88 16.93
CA ASP A 381 7.52 -23.68 18.15
C ASP A 381 6.57 -23.15 19.23
N ARG A 382 5.86 -24.07 19.88
CA ARG A 382 5.08 -23.77 21.08
C ARG A 382 6.00 -23.77 22.29
N VAL A 383 5.95 -22.70 23.06
CA VAL A 383 6.79 -22.51 24.25
C VAL A 383 5.93 -22.11 25.45
N ALA A 384 6.39 -22.42 26.65
CA ALA A 384 5.85 -21.90 27.90
C ALA A 384 6.89 -21.05 28.62
N ALA A 385 6.47 -19.95 29.24
CA ALA A 385 7.35 -19.11 30.05
C ALA A 385 7.81 -19.88 31.31
N LEU A 386 9.12 -20.05 31.53
CA LEU A 386 9.67 -20.74 32.72
C LEU A 386 9.60 -19.89 34.00
N ARG A 387 9.49 -18.58 33.85
CA ARG A 387 9.35 -17.60 34.93
C ARG A 387 8.41 -16.47 34.51
N GLN A 388 8.06 -15.57 35.43
CA GLN A 388 7.27 -14.39 35.12
C GLN A 388 8.07 -13.43 34.21
N LEU A 389 7.50 -13.08 33.05
CA LEU A 389 8.11 -12.26 32.01
C LEU A 389 7.33 -10.96 31.83
N LEU A 390 7.72 -9.89 32.55
CA LEU A 390 7.00 -8.61 32.55
C LEU A 390 5.50 -8.81 32.88
N VAL A 391 4.64 -8.77 31.87
CA VAL A 391 3.18 -8.92 31.95
C VAL A 391 2.71 -10.36 31.69
N VAL A 392 3.61 -11.27 31.32
CA VAL A 392 3.30 -12.66 30.99
C VAL A 392 3.59 -13.54 32.22
N PRO A 393 2.59 -14.23 32.79
CA PRO A 393 2.80 -15.07 33.97
C PRO A 393 3.65 -16.30 33.66
N LYS A 394 4.28 -16.87 34.70
CA LYS A 394 4.98 -18.16 34.59
C LYS A 394 4.00 -19.23 34.09
N GLY A 395 4.43 -20.06 33.15
CA GLY A 395 3.62 -21.11 32.53
C GLY A 395 2.78 -20.67 31.35
N ALA A 396 2.67 -19.35 31.07
CA ALA A 396 1.92 -18.85 29.93
C ALA A 396 2.48 -19.40 28.61
N GLN A 397 1.58 -19.87 27.75
CA GLN A 397 1.94 -20.45 26.45
C GLN A 397 2.08 -19.36 25.38
N GLY A 398 3.03 -19.55 24.48
CA GLY A 398 3.27 -18.69 23.35
C GLY A 398 3.78 -19.46 22.14
N ILE A 399 3.83 -18.77 21.00
CA ILE A 399 4.37 -19.26 19.75
C ILE A 399 5.60 -18.43 19.39
N VAL A 400 6.72 -19.10 19.13
CA VAL A 400 7.93 -18.45 18.64
C VAL A 400 7.64 -17.80 17.28
N VAL A 401 7.75 -16.48 17.21
CA VAL A 401 7.54 -15.72 15.96
C VAL A 401 8.82 -15.71 15.13
N GLY A 402 9.98 -15.70 15.80
CA GLY A 402 11.29 -15.74 15.17
C GLY A 402 12.37 -15.08 16.03
N PRO A 403 13.56 -14.82 15.47
CA PRO A 403 14.62 -14.13 16.18
C PRO A 403 14.21 -12.69 16.49
N SER A 404 14.59 -12.20 17.67
CA SER A 404 14.29 -10.83 18.14
C SER A 404 14.84 -9.77 17.18
N CYS A 405 16.12 -9.91 16.81
CA CYS A 405 16.77 -9.16 15.74
C CYS A 405 18.04 -9.93 15.31
N SER A 406 18.69 -9.51 14.22
CA SER A 406 19.88 -10.20 13.67
C SER A 406 21.10 -10.22 14.59
N GLN A 407 21.10 -9.47 15.70
CA GLN A 407 22.22 -9.37 16.65
C GLN A 407 21.84 -9.80 18.08
N SER A 408 20.58 -10.15 18.34
CA SER A 408 20.12 -10.48 19.69
C SER A 408 20.13 -11.99 19.91
N SER A 409 20.52 -12.42 21.12
CA SER A 409 20.31 -13.78 21.61
C SER A 409 18.85 -14.11 21.92
N ARG A 410 17.96 -13.11 21.90
CA ARG A 410 16.56 -13.26 22.27
C ARG A 410 15.70 -13.73 21.11
N VAL A 411 14.58 -14.31 21.48
CA VAL A 411 13.56 -14.83 20.57
C VAL A 411 12.29 -14.01 20.77
N ALA A 412 11.68 -13.57 19.68
CA ALA A 412 10.37 -12.95 19.72
C ALA A 412 9.31 -14.04 19.87
N VAL A 413 8.57 -14.01 20.98
CA VAL A 413 7.51 -14.96 21.30
C VAL A 413 6.19 -14.21 21.43
N ARG A 414 5.16 -14.72 20.79
CA ARG A 414 3.79 -14.23 20.90
C ARG A 414 3.05 -15.05 21.93
N PHE A 415 2.74 -14.46 23.07
CA PHE A 415 1.94 -15.08 24.13
C PHE A 415 0.47 -14.77 23.91
N GLN A 416 -0.39 -15.75 24.16
CA GLN A 416 -1.82 -15.52 24.30
C GLN A 416 -2.05 -15.03 25.73
N ALA A 417 -2.67 -13.86 25.90
CA ALA A 417 -3.10 -13.42 27.22
C ALA A 417 -4.09 -14.44 27.78
N VAL A 418 -3.73 -15.07 28.89
CA VAL A 418 -4.67 -15.87 29.68
C VAL A 418 -5.46 -14.85 30.49
N GLU A 419 -6.67 -14.52 30.03
CA GLU A 419 -7.63 -13.86 30.91
C GLU A 419 -8.04 -14.92 31.93
N ASP A 420 -7.80 -14.66 33.22
CA ASP A 420 -8.35 -15.46 34.31
C ASP A 420 -9.87 -15.41 34.20
N SER A 421 -10.44 -16.39 33.53
CA SER A 421 -11.86 -16.49 33.23
C SER A 421 -12.62 -16.70 34.54
N ARG A 422 -12.95 -15.60 35.23
CA ARG A 422 -14.08 -15.59 36.15
C ARG A 422 -15.33 -15.78 35.29
N GLU A 423 -16.03 -16.89 35.52
CA GLU A 423 -17.24 -17.29 34.82
C GLU A 423 -18.23 -16.13 34.71
N GLY A 424 -18.50 -15.65 33.49
CA GLY A 424 -19.72 -14.87 33.25
C GLY A 424 -19.72 -13.85 32.13
N ASP A 425 -18.58 -13.35 31.64
CA ASP A 425 -18.60 -12.20 30.73
C ASP A 425 -18.18 -12.48 29.28
N THR A 426 -18.87 -11.79 28.37
CA THR A 426 -18.83 -11.98 26.92
C THR A 426 -17.43 -11.89 26.33
N VAL A 427 -17.15 -12.76 25.35
CA VAL A 427 -15.91 -12.92 24.55
C VAL A 427 -15.19 -11.59 24.30
N SER A 428 -14.30 -11.23 25.22
CA SER A 428 -13.35 -10.13 25.07
C SER A 428 -12.25 -10.59 24.11
N SER A 429 -11.86 -9.73 23.18
CA SER A 429 -10.79 -10.03 22.22
C SER A 429 -9.47 -10.19 22.97
N CYS A 430 -8.94 -11.41 23.06
CA CYS A 430 -7.67 -11.70 23.73
C CYS A 430 -6.55 -10.82 23.17
N GLU A 431 -5.95 -9.95 24.00
CA GLU A 431 -4.78 -9.15 23.61
C GLU A 431 -3.58 -10.09 23.37
N GLU A 432 -3.02 -10.10 22.15
CA GLU A 432 -1.76 -10.80 21.87
C GLU A 432 -0.58 -9.91 22.30
N VAL A 433 0.35 -10.44 23.12
CA VAL A 433 1.57 -9.74 23.52
C VAL A 433 2.78 -10.41 22.89
N VAL A 434 3.60 -9.65 22.16
CA VAL A 434 4.88 -10.12 21.61
C VAL A 434 6.01 -9.63 22.52
N LEU A 435 6.74 -10.56 23.13
CA LEU A 435 7.90 -10.29 23.99
C LEU A 435 9.19 -10.82 23.37
N HIS A 436 10.30 -10.13 23.63
CA HIS A 436 11.64 -10.56 23.26
C HIS A 436 12.29 -11.23 24.48
N VAL A 437 12.36 -12.56 24.46
CA VAL A 437 12.67 -13.41 25.62
C VAL A 437 13.99 -14.15 25.39
N GLU A 438 14.80 -14.33 26.44
CA GLU A 438 15.98 -15.19 26.34
C GLU A 438 15.52 -16.66 26.20
N PRO A 439 16.16 -17.48 25.33
CA PRO A 439 15.74 -18.87 25.12
C PRO A 439 15.72 -19.71 26.41
N GLU A 440 16.59 -19.39 27.37
CA GLU A 440 16.68 -20.05 28.68
C GLU A 440 15.46 -19.81 29.57
N ASP A 441 14.65 -18.79 29.27
CA ASP A 441 13.41 -18.49 29.99
C ASP A 441 12.19 -19.18 29.36
N LEU A 442 12.40 -20.02 28.35
CA LEU A 442 11.35 -20.70 27.60
C LEU A 442 11.51 -22.23 27.72
N LYS A 443 10.40 -22.92 27.93
CA LYS A 443 10.30 -24.38 27.83
C LYS A 443 9.61 -24.74 26.52
N VAL A 444 10.26 -25.50 25.66
CA VAL A 444 9.63 -26.04 24.45
C VAL A 444 8.56 -27.04 24.86
N LEU A 445 7.33 -26.80 24.40
CA LEU A 445 6.24 -27.75 24.52
C LEU A 445 6.32 -28.65 23.28
N ASN A 446 6.95 -29.82 23.44
CA ASN A 446 7.03 -30.80 22.36
C ASN A 446 5.61 -31.15 21.90
N ALA A 447 5.39 -31.23 20.59
CA ALA A 447 4.09 -31.54 19.97
C ALA A 447 3.62 -33.00 20.19
N VAL A 448 4.23 -33.72 21.12
CA VAL A 448 3.71 -35.01 21.55
C VAL A 448 2.48 -34.70 22.39
N ALA A 449 1.31 -34.98 21.84
CA ALA A 449 0.07 -35.11 22.60
C ALA A 449 0.25 -36.27 23.57
N GLU A 450 0.94 -36.02 24.68
CA GLU A 450 0.71 -36.79 25.89
C GLU A 450 -0.60 -36.24 26.44
N ASP A 451 -1.60 -37.11 26.47
CA ASP A 451 -2.93 -36.84 27.02
C ASP A 451 -2.79 -36.24 28.42
N VAL A 452 -2.96 -34.92 28.52
CA VAL A 452 -2.99 -34.17 29.79
C VAL A 452 -4.40 -34.30 30.38
N ASP A 453 -4.87 -35.53 30.57
CA ASP A 453 -6.06 -35.82 31.39
C ASP A 453 -5.69 -36.12 32.85
N ASP A 454 -4.40 -36.29 33.16
CA ASP A 454 -3.86 -36.42 34.50
C ASP A 454 -2.98 -35.22 34.88
N ALA A 455 -3.45 -34.00 34.60
CA ALA A 455 -2.96 -32.84 35.34
C ALA A 455 -3.41 -32.98 36.80
N GLU A 456 -2.59 -33.70 37.58
CA GLU A 456 -2.57 -33.61 39.02
C GLU A 456 -2.67 -32.12 39.36
N LYS A 457 -3.76 -31.76 40.07
CA LYS A 457 -3.94 -30.42 40.64
C LYS A 457 -2.58 -29.98 41.16
N PRO A 458 -2.06 -28.83 40.75
CA PRO A 458 -0.82 -28.33 41.34
C PRO A 458 -1.05 -28.36 42.84
N GLU A 459 -0.26 -29.18 43.54
CA GLU A 459 -0.17 -29.09 44.97
C GLU A 459 0.06 -27.60 45.24
N LYS A 460 -0.79 -27.02 46.08
CA LYS A 460 -0.53 -25.71 46.66
C LYS A 460 0.80 -25.84 47.38
N GLU A 461 1.91 -25.62 46.68
CA GLU A 461 3.11 -25.10 47.30
C GLU A 461 2.61 -23.82 47.98
N ASP A 462 2.62 -23.84 49.32
CA ASP A 462 2.36 -22.66 50.12
C ASP A 462 3.32 -21.58 49.62
N ASP A 463 2.82 -20.67 48.78
CA ASP A 463 3.37 -19.36 48.50
C ASP A 463 3.30 -18.50 49.77
N THR A 464 3.81 -19.02 50.89
CA THR A 464 4.46 -18.16 51.87
C THR A 464 5.66 -17.59 51.15
N GLU A 465 5.43 -16.49 50.42
CA GLU A 465 6.46 -15.62 49.91
C GLU A 465 7.46 -15.48 51.04
N ASP A 466 8.64 -16.09 50.84
CA ASP A 466 9.78 -15.98 51.73
C ASP A 466 10.18 -14.52 51.71
N SER A 467 9.49 -13.72 52.52
CA SER A 467 9.76 -12.32 52.80
C SER A 467 11.04 -12.34 53.62
N GLY A 468 12.14 -12.64 52.92
CA GLY A 468 13.46 -12.65 53.48
C GLY A 468 13.72 -11.32 54.18
N PRO A 469 14.67 -11.29 55.13
CA PRO A 469 14.98 -10.09 55.88
C PRO A 469 15.18 -8.89 54.93
N ALA A 470 14.62 -7.75 55.33
CA ALA A 470 14.68 -6.52 54.54
C ALA A 470 16.11 -6.24 54.05
N LEU A 471 16.24 -5.92 52.76
CA LEU A 471 17.53 -5.66 52.14
C LEU A 471 18.09 -4.32 52.63
N ALA A 472 19.37 -4.06 52.32
CA ALA A 472 20.04 -2.80 52.68
C ALA A 472 19.18 -1.57 52.34
N GLY A 473 18.91 -0.69 53.29
CA GLY A 473 18.04 0.49 53.07
C GLY A 473 16.54 0.22 53.16
N GLY A 474 16.13 -0.97 53.63
CA GLY A 474 14.72 -1.30 53.90
C GLY A 474 13.93 -1.75 52.68
N TYR A 475 14.59 -2.03 51.56
CA TYR A 475 13.97 -2.51 50.32
C TYR A 475 13.61 -4.00 50.40
N ASN A 476 12.57 -4.41 49.68
CA ASN A 476 12.17 -5.80 49.52
C ASN A 476 12.44 -6.27 48.08
N ARG A 477 12.62 -7.58 47.89
CA ARG A 477 12.66 -8.18 46.55
C ARG A 477 11.33 -7.88 45.84
N GLY A 478 11.40 -7.40 44.60
CA GLY A 478 10.23 -6.97 43.83
C GLY A 478 9.92 -5.47 43.89
N ASP A 479 10.51 -4.71 44.84
CA ASP A 479 10.28 -3.26 44.93
C ASP A 479 10.63 -2.57 43.60
N ALA A 480 9.70 -1.75 43.11
CA ALA A 480 9.93 -0.86 41.98
C ALA A 480 10.77 0.34 42.43
N VAL A 481 11.86 0.60 41.72
CA VAL A 481 12.82 1.66 42.06
C VAL A 481 13.20 2.48 40.83
N THR A 482 13.68 3.71 41.06
CA THR A 482 14.37 4.49 40.04
C THR A 482 15.76 4.88 40.50
N ALA A 483 16.70 4.99 39.57
CA ALA A 483 18.01 5.57 39.86
C ALA A 483 17.85 7.03 40.33
N SER A 484 18.35 7.36 41.52
CA SER A 484 18.24 8.72 42.08
C SER A 484 19.20 9.72 41.41
N ARG A 485 20.22 9.21 40.72
CA ARG A 485 21.26 9.94 39.99
C ARG A 485 21.86 9.07 38.89
N ASP A 486 22.72 9.64 38.05
CA ASP A 486 23.49 8.86 37.07
C ASP A 486 24.43 7.88 37.79
N LEU A 487 24.21 6.58 37.57
CA LEU A 487 25.02 5.51 38.12
C LEU A 487 26.22 5.26 37.22
N ARG A 488 27.42 5.28 37.81
CA ARG A 488 28.68 5.14 37.07
C ARG A 488 29.43 3.88 37.47
N VAL A 489 29.97 3.18 36.48
CA VAL A 489 30.88 2.03 36.68
C VAL A 489 32.16 2.30 35.90
N GLY A 490 33.30 2.35 36.60
CA GLY A 490 34.58 2.72 35.99
C GLY A 490 34.60 4.13 35.39
N GLY A 491 33.90 5.08 36.03
CA GLY A 491 33.84 6.48 35.61
C GLY A 491 32.85 6.80 34.48
N LYS A 492 32.32 5.78 33.79
CA LYS A 492 31.31 5.92 32.73
C LYS A 492 29.90 5.77 33.30
N VAL A 493 28.96 6.59 32.83
CA VAL A 493 27.54 6.44 33.15
C VAL A 493 27.05 5.15 32.50
N VAL A 494 26.42 4.28 33.31
CA VAL A 494 25.85 3.01 32.83
C VAL A 494 24.33 2.99 32.97
N VAL A 495 23.78 3.73 33.93
CA VAL A 495 22.33 3.91 34.11
C VAL A 495 22.11 5.40 34.39
N ARG A 496 21.27 6.06 33.60
CA ARG A 496 20.93 7.47 33.84
C ARG A 496 19.98 7.61 35.02
N ALA A 497 19.95 8.80 35.62
CA ALA A 497 18.95 9.15 36.61
C ALA A 497 17.52 8.89 36.08
N ASN A 498 16.63 8.44 36.96
CA ASN A 498 15.22 8.12 36.70
C ASN A 498 14.94 6.89 35.83
N ILE A 499 15.94 6.08 35.50
CA ILE A 499 15.70 4.77 34.88
C ILE A 499 15.06 3.84 35.91
N LEU A 500 13.95 3.22 35.51
CA LEU A 500 13.20 2.26 36.32
C LEU A 500 14.00 0.97 36.49
N GLY A 501 13.81 0.31 37.63
CA GLY A 501 14.33 -1.01 37.89
C GLY A 501 13.51 -1.74 38.94
N THR A 502 13.79 -3.04 39.07
CA THR A 502 13.17 -3.90 40.09
C THR A 502 14.25 -4.44 41.00
N VAL A 503 14.01 -4.39 42.31
CA VAL A 503 14.95 -4.95 43.29
C VAL A 503 14.97 -6.48 43.17
N VAL A 504 16.12 -7.04 42.81
CA VAL A 504 16.30 -8.48 42.59
C VAL A 504 16.69 -9.20 43.88
N GLY A 505 17.40 -8.53 44.79
CA GLY A 505 17.90 -9.16 46.02
C GLY A 505 19.17 -8.49 46.53
N PRO A 506 19.84 -9.08 47.54
CA PRO A 506 21.11 -8.56 48.05
C PRO A 506 22.22 -8.66 46.99
N SER A 507 23.20 -7.76 47.04
CA SER A 507 24.40 -7.87 46.20
C SER A 507 25.24 -9.08 46.60
N THR A 508 25.73 -9.85 45.63
CA THR A 508 26.62 -11.00 45.89
C THR A 508 27.97 -10.59 46.47
N GLN A 509 28.43 -9.36 46.20
CA GLN A 509 29.73 -8.87 46.66
C GLN A 509 29.66 -8.18 48.04
N ASP A 510 28.53 -7.55 48.36
CA ASP A 510 28.33 -6.83 49.62
C ASP A 510 26.84 -6.83 50.00
N PRO A 511 26.32 -7.95 50.54
CA PRO A 511 24.88 -8.12 50.81
C PRO A 511 24.29 -7.08 51.78
N TRP A 512 25.12 -6.50 52.65
CA TRP A 512 24.69 -5.64 53.74
C TRP A 512 24.63 -4.16 53.35
N LYS A 513 25.40 -3.73 52.34
CA LYS A 513 25.45 -2.33 51.89
C LYS A 513 24.89 -2.11 50.49
N ARG A 514 24.82 -3.15 49.67
CA ARG A 514 24.41 -3.06 48.27
C ARG A 514 23.27 -4.00 47.94
N ILE A 515 22.45 -3.54 47.01
CA ILE A 515 21.28 -4.25 46.50
C ILE A 515 21.50 -4.48 45.00
N THR A 516 21.13 -5.65 44.51
CA THR A 516 21.09 -5.94 43.08
C THR A 516 19.76 -5.43 42.53
N VAL A 517 19.82 -4.49 41.58
CA VAL A 517 18.64 -3.95 40.90
C VAL A 517 18.71 -4.29 39.41
N ALA A 518 17.64 -4.86 38.88
CA ALA A 518 17.46 -5.08 37.45
C ALA A 518 16.87 -3.81 36.83
N PHE A 519 17.73 -2.94 36.29
CA PHE A 519 17.26 -1.74 35.59
C PHE A 519 16.68 -2.10 34.22
N SER A 520 15.67 -1.37 33.77
CA SER A 520 15.08 -1.59 32.45
C SER A 520 16.06 -1.31 31.31
N TRP A 521 17.10 -0.49 31.54
CA TRP A 521 18.09 -0.14 30.54
C TRP A 521 19.49 0.14 31.12
N ARG A 522 20.53 -0.16 30.33
CA ARG A 522 21.93 0.23 30.58
C ARG A 522 22.63 0.74 29.32
N GLU A 523 23.41 1.82 29.43
CA GLU A 523 24.17 2.39 28.31
C GLU A 523 25.34 1.50 27.85
N ASP A 524 25.82 0.59 28.69
CA ASP A 524 26.95 -0.28 28.38
C ASP A 524 26.55 -1.60 27.69
N GLY A 525 25.25 -1.83 27.46
CA GLY A 525 24.73 -3.04 26.81
C GLY A 525 24.97 -4.34 27.59
N LYS A 526 25.37 -4.27 28.86
CA LYS A 526 25.58 -5.44 29.73
C LYS A 526 24.27 -5.86 30.39
N SER A 527 24.33 -6.95 31.17
CA SER A 527 23.19 -7.45 31.95
C SER A 527 22.53 -6.34 32.76
N ASN A 528 21.21 -6.28 32.75
CA ASN A 528 20.42 -5.26 33.44
C ASN A 528 20.61 -5.20 34.98
N ASN A 529 21.21 -6.23 35.57
CA ASN A 529 21.52 -6.30 37.00
C ASN A 529 22.72 -5.40 37.34
N LEU A 530 22.51 -4.44 38.25
CA LEU A 530 23.55 -3.56 38.77
C LEU A 530 23.50 -3.51 40.30
N ASN A 531 24.66 -3.69 40.93
CA ASN A 531 24.79 -3.61 42.39
C ASN A 531 24.92 -2.15 42.83
N VAL A 532 23.87 -1.61 43.42
CA VAL A 532 23.74 -0.20 43.82
C VAL A 532 23.67 -0.07 45.34
N ILE A 533 24.05 1.09 45.87
CA ILE A 533 23.82 1.43 47.29
C ILE A 533 22.38 1.95 47.43
N ALA A 534 21.75 1.70 48.58
CA ALA A 534 20.36 2.11 48.83
C ALA A 534 20.05 3.60 48.56
N SER A 535 21.04 4.51 48.72
CA SER A 535 20.90 5.95 48.44
C SER A 535 20.99 6.31 46.95
N GLU A 536 21.43 5.39 46.11
CA GLU A 536 21.54 5.55 44.65
C GLU A 536 20.25 5.22 43.91
N ILE A 537 19.28 4.70 44.65
CA ILE A 537 17.94 4.39 44.17
C ILE A 537 16.91 5.04 45.11
N ARG A 538 15.71 5.24 44.60
CA ARG A 538 14.54 5.63 45.38
C ARG A 538 13.40 4.69 45.04
N ARG A 539 12.60 4.32 46.04
CA ARG A 539 11.33 3.64 45.79
C ARG A 539 10.49 4.49 44.86
N VAL A 540 9.94 3.84 43.86
CA VAL A 540 8.81 4.38 43.14
C VAL A 540 7.63 3.90 43.96
N ASP A 541 6.96 4.84 44.64
CA ASP A 541 5.67 4.51 45.22
C ASP A 541 4.83 3.91 44.09
N ALA A 542 4.31 2.70 44.32
CA ALA A 542 3.41 2.05 43.37
C ALA A 542 2.40 3.12 42.92
N PRO A 543 2.27 3.35 41.61
CA PRO A 543 1.69 4.58 41.09
C PRO A 543 0.35 4.82 41.79
N THR A 544 0.28 5.88 42.59
CA THR A 544 -1.00 6.38 43.08
C THR A 544 -1.87 6.64 41.87
N CYS A 545 -3.11 6.17 41.95
CA CYS A 545 -4.19 6.30 40.98
C CYS A 545 -4.09 7.64 40.24
N ALA A 546 -4.31 7.65 38.93
CA ALA A 546 -4.46 8.90 38.18
C ALA A 546 -5.48 9.79 38.91
N GLU A 547 -5.13 11.04 39.21
CA GLU A 547 -6.06 11.95 39.86
C GLU A 547 -7.24 12.17 38.90
N THR A 548 -8.48 12.08 39.41
CA THR A 548 -9.68 12.31 38.59
C THR A 548 -9.56 13.62 37.83
N GLY A 549 -9.56 13.54 36.50
CA GLY A 549 -9.45 14.70 35.60
C GLY A 549 -8.16 14.79 34.77
N GLU A 550 -7.21 13.86 34.93
CA GLU A 550 -6.05 13.78 34.03
C GLU A 550 -6.47 13.29 32.63
N ILE A 551 -5.87 13.89 31.60
CA ILE A 551 -6.26 13.67 30.19
C ILE A 551 -5.12 12.96 29.46
N CYS A 552 -5.44 11.95 28.65
CA CYS A 552 -4.45 11.30 27.80
C CYS A 552 -3.92 12.30 26.76
N ALA A 553 -2.61 12.53 26.74
CA ALA A 553 -1.98 13.50 25.84
C ALA A 553 -1.96 13.08 24.34
N ILE A 554 -2.43 11.88 23.98
CA ILE A 554 -2.57 11.43 22.57
C ILE A 554 -3.99 11.64 22.07
N CYS A 555 -4.99 11.01 22.72
CA CYS A 555 -6.38 11.06 22.26
C CYS A 555 -7.18 12.22 22.87
N LEU A 556 -6.61 12.92 23.86
CA LEU A 556 -7.24 14.01 24.61
C LEU A 556 -8.51 13.59 25.38
N ALA A 557 -8.74 12.29 25.57
CA ALA A 557 -9.82 11.77 26.40
C ALA A 557 -9.38 11.63 27.87
N GLU A 558 -10.33 11.75 28.79
CA GLU A 558 -10.10 11.58 30.23
C GLU A 558 -9.57 10.16 30.53
N LEU A 559 -8.60 10.10 31.44
CA LEU A 559 -8.11 8.87 32.00
C LEU A 559 -9.11 8.44 33.07
N ALA A 560 -9.91 7.42 32.78
CA ALA A 560 -10.91 6.93 33.71
C ALA A 560 -10.22 6.38 34.98
N ALA A 561 -10.40 7.06 36.11
CA ALA A 561 -9.81 6.65 37.39
C ALA A 561 -10.21 5.23 37.83
N GLN A 562 -11.31 4.69 37.28
CA GLN A 562 -11.79 3.34 37.57
C GLN A 562 -11.13 2.24 36.72
N ASN A 563 -10.31 2.60 35.72
CA ASN A 563 -9.69 1.64 34.80
C ASN A 563 -8.17 1.80 34.76
N GLU A 564 -7.52 1.52 35.90
CA GLU A 564 -6.06 1.64 36.07
C GLU A 564 -5.28 0.77 35.08
N GLU A 565 -5.80 -0.40 34.71
CA GLU A 565 -5.20 -1.30 33.73
C GLU A 565 -5.11 -0.69 32.32
N GLY A 566 -5.94 0.33 32.05
CA GLY A 566 -5.96 1.07 30.81
C GLY A 566 -4.99 2.25 30.72
N ILE A 567 -4.20 2.54 31.77
CA ILE A 567 -3.34 3.74 31.83
C ILE A 567 -1.85 3.35 31.84
N CYS A 568 -1.09 3.95 30.95
CA CYS A 568 0.37 3.82 30.84
C CYS A 568 1.04 5.13 31.27
N ARG A 569 1.85 5.09 32.34
CA ARG A 569 2.69 6.21 32.75
C ARG A 569 4.08 6.07 32.14
N MET A 570 4.44 7.02 31.29
CA MET A 570 5.76 7.07 30.66
C MET A 570 6.83 7.45 31.71
N PRO A 571 8.10 7.03 31.56
CA PRO A 571 9.19 7.39 32.49
C PRO A 571 9.42 8.91 32.63
N CYS A 572 8.99 9.69 31.64
CA CYS A 572 9.02 11.15 31.65
C CYS A 572 7.86 11.79 32.42
N GLY A 573 6.95 11.00 33.00
CA GLY A 573 5.82 11.43 33.82
C GLY A 573 4.49 11.57 33.09
N HIS A 574 4.46 11.54 31.74
CA HIS A 574 3.23 11.64 30.96
C HIS A 574 2.33 10.42 31.14
N LEU A 575 1.03 10.64 31.25
CA LEU A 575 0.01 9.60 31.34
C LEU A 575 -0.74 9.48 30.03
N LEU A 576 -0.89 8.24 29.55
CA LEU A 576 -1.48 7.93 28.26
C LEU A 576 -2.37 6.69 28.40
N HIS A 577 -3.44 6.56 27.61
CA HIS A 577 -4.11 5.25 27.54
C HIS A 577 -3.14 4.20 26.97
N LYS A 578 -3.17 2.98 27.51
CA LYS A 578 -2.40 1.83 27.04
C LYS A 578 -2.61 1.62 25.54
N SER A 579 -3.86 1.68 25.07
CA SER A 579 -4.21 1.58 23.65
C SER A 579 -3.57 2.67 22.79
N CYS A 580 -3.50 3.90 23.28
CA CYS A 580 -2.89 5.03 22.57
C CYS A 580 -1.36 4.88 22.46
N VAL A 581 -0.70 4.40 23.51
CA VAL A 581 0.75 4.11 23.49
C VAL A 581 1.04 2.96 22.53
N THR A 582 0.29 1.86 22.60
CA THR A 582 0.46 0.71 21.70
C THR A 582 0.27 1.12 20.24
N ALA A 583 -0.77 1.91 19.92
CA ALA A 583 -0.99 2.42 18.57
C ALA A 583 0.18 3.30 18.08
N TYR A 584 0.71 4.17 18.93
CA TYR A 584 1.85 5.01 18.60
C TYR A 584 3.15 4.19 18.37
N LEU A 585 3.43 3.20 19.21
CA LEU A 585 4.60 2.32 19.07
C LEU A 585 4.50 1.45 17.80
N ASN A 586 3.30 0.94 17.50
CA ASN A 586 3.03 0.20 16.27
C ASN A 586 3.24 1.10 15.04
N HIS A 587 2.81 2.37 15.09
CA HIS A 587 3.05 3.31 13.99
C HIS A 587 4.55 3.59 13.77
N GLN A 588 5.33 3.76 14.85
CA GLN A 588 6.79 3.97 14.76
C GLN A 588 7.53 2.76 14.15
N THR A 589 7.07 1.54 14.46
CA THR A 589 7.68 0.29 13.96
C THR A 589 7.22 -0.07 12.55
N SER A 590 6.02 0.36 12.14
CA SER A 590 5.45 0.11 10.80
C SER A 590 5.99 1.06 9.73
N ALA A 591 6.49 2.24 10.11
CA ALA A 591 7.02 3.22 9.17
C ALA A 591 8.36 2.73 8.59
N THR A 592 8.36 2.33 7.32
CA THR A 592 9.58 1.96 6.60
C THR A 592 10.52 3.17 6.53
N PRO A 593 11.77 3.10 7.03
CA PRO A 593 12.68 4.23 6.91
C PRO A 593 12.95 4.52 5.43
N CYS A 594 12.76 5.78 5.02
CA CYS A 594 13.24 6.27 3.73
C CYS A 594 14.73 5.95 3.62
N ARG A 595 15.07 5.18 2.58
CA ARG A 595 16.39 4.62 2.27
C ARG A 595 17.49 5.70 2.38
N PRO A 596 18.40 5.67 3.37
CA PRO A 596 19.61 6.46 3.30
C PRO A 596 20.56 5.87 2.25
N ALA A 597 21.38 6.73 1.64
CA ALA A 597 22.43 6.32 0.72
C ALA A 597 23.39 5.32 1.40
N ALA A 598 23.86 4.35 0.61
CA ALA A 598 24.56 3.15 1.06
C ALA A 598 25.71 3.42 2.04
N GLY A 599 25.76 2.65 3.15
CA GLY A 599 27.02 2.36 3.83
C GLY A 599 27.04 2.37 5.37
N VAL A 600 25.99 2.84 6.05
CA VAL A 600 25.99 2.88 7.53
C VAL A 600 24.72 2.21 8.07
N PRO A 601 24.82 1.13 8.87
CA PRO A 601 23.67 0.60 9.59
C PRO A 601 23.19 1.67 10.56
N VAL A 602 22.01 2.24 10.30
CA VAL A 602 21.33 3.15 11.23
C VAL A 602 20.73 2.28 12.35
N PRO A 603 21.13 2.45 13.61
CA PRO A 603 20.47 1.78 14.73
C PRO A 603 18.98 2.11 14.71
N LEU A 604 18.11 1.14 14.99
CA LEU A 604 16.69 1.42 15.24
C LEU A 604 16.60 2.50 16.32
N LYS A 605 15.84 3.57 16.04
CA LYS A 605 15.70 4.66 17.02
C LYS A 605 14.92 4.15 18.25
N PRO A 606 15.35 4.50 19.47
CA PRO A 606 14.61 4.35 20.72
C PRO A 606 13.12 4.69 20.56
N ALA A 607 12.23 3.96 21.23
CA ALA A 607 10.85 4.43 21.36
C ALA A 607 10.87 5.79 22.07
N GLN A 608 10.27 6.83 21.50
CA GLN A 608 10.24 8.17 22.11
C GLN A 608 8.86 8.47 22.68
N CYS A 609 8.80 9.20 23.79
CA CYS A 609 7.53 9.67 24.34
C CYS A 609 6.82 10.50 23.27
N PRO A 610 5.57 10.18 22.90
CA PRO A 610 4.85 10.92 21.87
C PRO A 610 4.68 12.41 22.24
N VAL A 611 4.66 12.72 23.54
CA VAL A 611 4.42 14.07 24.06
C VAL A 611 5.71 14.90 24.08
N CYS A 612 6.70 14.47 24.86
CA CYS A 612 7.91 15.28 25.08
C CYS A 612 9.11 14.88 24.23
N ARG A 613 8.97 13.82 23.41
CA ARG A 613 10.05 13.24 22.59
C ARG A 613 11.30 12.81 23.36
N LYS A 614 11.27 12.85 24.70
CA LYS A 614 12.28 12.18 25.52
C LYS A 614 12.21 10.70 25.23
N GLU A 615 13.36 10.09 25.02
CA GLU A 615 13.49 8.66 24.75
C GLU A 615 12.84 7.88 25.90
N VAL A 616 11.81 7.11 25.54
CA VAL A 616 11.12 6.14 26.39
C VAL A 616 11.88 4.86 26.17
N LEU A 617 13.03 4.79 26.82
CA LEU A 617 14.05 3.75 26.62
C LEU A 617 14.71 3.85 25.23
N PRO A 618 16.05 3.81 25.14
CA PRO A 618 16.71 3.20 24.00
C PRO A 618 16.40 1.71 23.88
#